data_AF-A0A0B1TNQ1-F1
#
_entry.id   AF-A0A0B1TNQ1-F1
#
_cell.length_a   1.000
_cell.length_b   1.000
_cell.length_c   1.000
_cell.angle_alpha   90.00
_cell.angle_beta   90.00
_cell.angle_gamma   90.00
#
_symmetry.space_group_name_H-M   'P 1'
#
loop_
_entity.id
_entity.type
_entity.pdbx_description
1 polymer ?
#
loop_
_entity_poly.entity_id
_entity_poly.type
_entity_poly.pdbx_seq_one_letter_code
_entity_poly.pdbx_strand_id
1 'polypeptide(L)'
;MLLLPLVARSGGFDHYGVRDTRGHYAVAWCTQTATEELKDRRGPMHQICRGWLRIGGIRSQPTTEKPASKSSICFHATALPSTMLPQTSASTFTSITTSPSCSYSASKLEQDVAFVVEISTSTGNLDASNAAANFIKDYLIKESIFNDDYSNYAIVPFPNPSSYNTYTSNGQDFGKLTTSTIPVILRTMLMVAPSVGGSTSDIESGLSYAENSEFTLLKDSYPRTVLLFANSVDGVKSATATADELKAQNATILTVSVTNDASFNLDPLATSPIYNYNLPIADTSTYTGLAKGIATDLLKFGSICNQ
;
A
#
# COMPACT_ATOMS: atom_id res chain seq x y z
N MET A 1 37.42 -32.77 20.91
CA MET A 1 37.48 -31.43 20.29
C MET A 1 36.40 -30.60 20.96
N LEU A 2 36.78 -29.65 21.82
CA LEU A 2 35.83 -28.80 22.54
C LEU A 2 35.22 -27.78 21.57
N LEU A 3 33.90 -27.77 21.43
CA LEU A 3 33.15 -26.70 20.77
C LEU A 3 32.62 -25.74 21.85
N LEU A 4 33.03 -24.49 21.80
CA LEU A 4 32.50 -23.41 22.65
C LEU A 4 31.31 -22.76 21.93
N PRO A 5 30.10 -22.75 22.51
CA PRO A 5 28.99 -22.00 21.93
C PRO A 5 29.18 -20.50 22.21
N LEU A 6 29.08 -19.67 21.16
CA LEU A 6 28.77 -18.25 21.32
C LEU A 6 27.26 -18.10 21.35
N VAL A 7 26.73 -17.59 22.46
CA VAL A 7 25.30 -17.26 22.61
C VAL A 7 25.18 -15.75 22.62
N ALA A 8 24.45 -15.20 21.64
CA ALA A 8 24.01 -13.81 21.64
C ALA A 8 22.48 -13.81 21.72
N ARG A 9 21.93 -13.09 22.72
CA ARG A 9 20.49 -13.00 22.98
C ARG A 9 19.97 -11.66 22.48
N SER A 10 19.04 -11.69 21.54
CA SER A 10 18.27 -10.53 21.08
C SER A 10 16.84 -10.98 20.77
N GLY A 11 15.83 -10.34 21.36
CA GLY A 11 14.43 -10.49 20.91
C GLY A 11 13.75 -11.86 21.05
N GLY A 12 14.17 -12.73 21.99
CA GLY A 12 13.49 -14.01 22.23
C GLY A 12 13.86 -15.16 21.29
N PHE A 13 14.89 -14.97 20.44
CA PHE A 13 15.48 -16.02 19.61
C PHE A 13 16.89 -16.34 20.11
N ASP A 14 17.21 -17.63 20.20
CA ASP A 14 18.57 -18.10 20.45
C ASP A 14 19.24 -18.38 19.10
N HIS A 15 20.35 -17.69 18.83
CA HIS A 15 21.16 -17.90 17.63
C HIS A 15 22.29 -18.89 17.89
N TYR A 16 22.35 -19.97 17.12
CA TYR A 16 23.46 -20.92 17.16
C TYR A 16 24.26 -20.84 15.86
N GLY A 17 25.51 -20.38 15.98
CA GLY A 17 26.47 -20.37 14.89
C GLY A 17 27.44 -21.53 14.98
N VAL A 18 27.62 -22.27 13.89
CA VAL A 18 28.69 -23.28 13.75
C VAL A 18 29.61 -22.86 12.62
N ARG A 19 30.92 -22.82 12.91
CA ARG A 19 31.97 -22.50 11.94
C ARG A 19 32.71 -23.79 11.60
N ASP A 20 32.77 -24.13 10.31
CA ASP A 20 33.59 -25.27 9.88
C ASP A 20 35.07 -24.86 9.73
N THR A 21 35.94 -25.86 9.59
CA THR A 21 37.39 -25.67 9.43
C THR A 21 37.80 -24.99 8.11
N ARG A 22 36.83 -24.72 7.21
CA ARG A 22 37.04 -24.03 5.92
C ARG A 22 36.52 -22.59 5.96
N GLY A 23 36.09 -22.11 7.13
CA GLY A 23 35.66 -20.73 7.33
C GLY A 23 34.22 -20.47 6.87
N HIS A 24 33.43 -21.52 6.62
CA HIS A 24 32.03 -21.36 6.26
C HIS A 24 31.17 -21.17 7.51
N TYR A 25 30.15 -20.32 7.42
CA TYR A 25 29.21 -20.05 8.50
C TYR A 25 27.86 -20.68 8.18
N ALA A 26 27.33 -21.45 9.12
CA ALA A 26 25.94 -21.87 9.13
C ALA A 26 25.26 -21.23 10.33
N VAL A 27 24.10 -20.59 10.09
CA VAL A 27 23.25 -20.02 11.13
C VAL A 27 21.95 -20.80 11.12
N ALA A 28 21.61 -21.41 12.26
CA ALA A 28 20.32 -22.04 12.46
C ALA A 28 19.39 -21.12 13.26
N TRP A 29 18.13 -21.09 12.87
CA TRP A 29 17.06 -20.39 13.58
C TRP A 29 16.20 -21.44 14.26
N CYS A 30 16.11 -21.40 15.59
CA CYS A 30 15.25 -22.30 16.34
C CYS A 30 14.29 -21.45 17.19
N THR A 31 12.99 -21.70 17.03
CA THR A 31 11.93 -21.09 17.84
C THR A 31 11.56 -22.02 18.98
N GLN A 32 11.51 -21.51 20.21
CA GLN A 32 10.88 -22.22 21.32
C GLN A 32 9.38 -21.93 21.31
N THR A 33 8.57 -22.93 20.96
CA THR A 33 7.13 -22.90 21.22
C THR A 33 6.86 -23.52 22.59
N ALA A 34 6.40 -22.72 23.55
CA ALA A 34 5.79 -23.23 24.76
C ALA A 34 4.31 -23.54 24.45
N THR A 35 3.94 -24.82 24.45
CA THR A 35 2.53 -25.22 24.42
C THR A 35 1.95 -25.09 25.84
N GLU A 36 0.86 -24.32 25.99
CA GLU A 36 0.16 -23.99 27.26
C GLU A 36 -0.60 -25.18 27.90
N GLU A 37 -0.26 -26.43 27.58
CA GLU A 37 -0.78 -27.62 28.26
C GLU A 37 0.37 -28.52 28.69
N LEU A 38 0.90 -28.27 29.89
CA LEU A 38 1.55 -29.24 30.80
C LEU A 38 2.17 -28.49 31.98
N LYS A 39 1.32 -27.94 32.86
CA LYS A 39 1.74 -27.77 34.26
C LYS A 39 1.84 -29.17 34.85
N ASP A 40 3.07 -29.51 35.24
CA ASP A 40 3.44 -30.69 36.02
C ASP A 40 3.85 -31.94 35.22
N ARG A 41 5.08 -31.91 34.66
CA ARG A 41 6.11 -32.97 34.80
C ARG A 41 7.36 -32.63 34.00
N ARG A 42 8.54 -32.88 34.58
CA ARG A 42 9.86 -32.74 33.94
C ARG A 42 9.97 -33.73 32.76
N GLY A 43 9.78 -33.23 31.54
CA GLY A 43 10.05 -33.95 30.29
C GLY A 43 10.95 -33.11 29.35
N PRO A 44 11.66 -33.74 28.40
CA PRO A 44 12.63 -33.04 27.56
C PRO A 44 11.94 -32.11 26.54
N MET A 45 12.41 -30.86 26.50
CA MET A 45 12.02 -29.87 25.48
C MET A 45 12.33 -30.40 24.08
N HIS A 46 11.34 -30.39 23.19
CA HIS A 46 11.55 -30.64 21.77
C HIS A 46 11.88 -29.33 21.05
N GLN A 47 13.08 -29.24 20.48
CA GLN A 47 13.47 -28.15 19.58
C GLN A 47 13.10 -28.53 18.14
N ILE A 48 12.36 -27.65 17.46
CA ILE A 48 12.09 -27.76 16.03
C ILE A 48 12.91 -26.67 15.35
N CYS A 49 13.91 -27.06 14.57
CA CYS A 49 14.69 -26.14 13.73
C CYS A 49 14.29 -26.35 12.27
N ARG A 50 13.89 -25.28 11.57
CA ARG A 50 13.53 -25.31 10.15
C ARG A 50 14.54 -24.50 9.35
N GLY A 51 15.15 -25.16 8.34
CA GLY A 51 15.90 -24.52 7.27
C GLY A 51 17.40 -24.34 7.51
N TRP A 52 18.18 -24.61 6.47
CA TRP A 52 19.61 -24.34 6.40
C TRP A 52 19.84 -23.30 5.30
N LEU A 53 20.38 -22.13 5.64
CA LEU A 53 20.83 -21.16 4.64
C LEU A 53 22.35 -21.28 4.50
N ARG A 54 22.82 -21.66 3.30
CA ARG A 54 24.24 -21.74 2.98
C ARG A 54 24.66 -20.42 2.31
N ILE A 55 25.39 -19.57 3.03
CA ILE A 55 25.92 -18.33 2.47
C ILE A 55 27.26 -18.65 1.82
N GLY A 56 27.30 -18.69 0.49
CA GLY A 56 28.52 -18.85 -0.29
C GLY A 56 29.29 -17.53 -0.37
N GLY A 57 30.55 -17.52 0.05
CA GLY A 57 31.44 -16.36 -0.07
C GLY A 57 31.81 -16.08 -1.52
N ILE A 58 31.58 -14.85 -1.97
CA ILE A 58 32.01 -14.35 -3.29
C ILE A 58 33.52 -14.06 -3.21
N ARG A 59 34.30 -14.78 -4.03
CA ARG A 59 35.72 -14.50 -4.25
C ARG A 59 35.85 -13.82 -5.62
N SER A 60 36.28 -12.56 -5.60
CA SER A 60 36.59 -11.75 -6.78
C SER A 60 38.03 -12.02 -7.27
N GLN A 61 38.19 -12.24 -8.57
CA GLN A 61 39.42 -11.89 -9.30
C GLN A 61 39.11 -11.67 -10.80
N PRO A 62 39.82 -10.75 -11.47
CA PRO A 62 39.53 -10.34 -12.85
C PRO A 62 40.45 -11.02 -13.86
N THR A 63 39.99 -11.17 -15.11
CA THR A 63 40.87 -11.07 -16.30
C THR A 63 40.07 -10.74 -17.56
N THR A 64 40.70 -9.84 -18.30
CA THR A 64 40.40 -9.25 -19.61
C THR A 64 40.52 -10.28 -20.74
N GLU A 65 39.64 -10.24 -21.76
CA GLU A 65 40.01 -10.23 -23.19
C GLU A 65 38.80 -9.98 -24.12
N LYS A 66 39.12 -9.51 -25.33
CA LYS A 66 38.33 -8.71 -26.30
C LYS A 66 37.78 -9.61 -27.45
N PRO A 67 37.19 -9.10 -28.55
CA PRO A 67 35.81 -9.40 -28.97
C PRO A 67 35.71 -10.26 -30.26
N ALA A 68 34.53 -10.84 -30.51
CA ALA A 68 34.19 -11.35 -31.83
C ALA A 68 32.76 -10.98 -32.24
N SER A 69 32.74 -10.14 -33.28
CA SER A 69 31.66 -9.85 -34.23
C SER A 69 30.70 -11.01 -34.53
N LYS A 70 29.40 -10.72 -34.56
CA LYS A 70 28.54 -10.97 -35.73
C LYS A 70 27.22 -10.17 -35.62
N SER A 71 27.03 -9.34 -36.64
CA SER A 71 25.85 -8.57 -37.00
C SER A 71 24.65 -9.44 -37.41
N SER A 72 23.43 -8.93 -37.22
CA SER A 72 22.53 -8.67 -38.36
C SER A 72 21.33 -7.81 -37.92
N ILE A 73 21.32 -6.56 -38.40
CA ILE A 73 20.18 -5.64 -38.38
C ILE A 73 19.68 -5.60 -39.83
N CYS A 74 18.40 -5.89 -40.06
CA CYS A 74 17.77 -5.63 -41.35
C CYS A 74 16.95 -4.34 -41.25
N PHE A 75 17.50 -3.27 -41.81
CA PHE A 75 16.73 -2.11 -42.26
C PHE A 75 16.44 -2.29 -43.76
N HIS A 76 15.18 -2.20 -44.15
CA HIS A 76 14.79 -1.84 -45.52
C HIS A 76 14.03 -0.52 -45.46
N ALA A 77 14.51 0.47 -46.21
CA ALA A 77 13.83 1.72 -46.47
C ALA A 77 13.92 2.02 -47.97
N THR A 78 12.76 2.29 -48.60
CA THR A 78 12.41 3.15 -49.78
C THR A 78 11.20 2.52 -50.51
N ALA A 79 10.16 3.21 -51.00
CA ALA A 79 9.91 4.61 -51.31
C ALA A 79 8.38 4.97 -51.31
N LEU A 80 8.10 6.28 -51.25
CA LEU A 80 6.83 7.04 -51.38
C LEU A 80 6.17 6.96 -52.79
N PRO A 81 5.06 7.67 -53.11
CA PRO A 81 3.83 8.01 -52.36
C PRO A 81 2.55 7.66 -53.15
N SER A 82 1.44 7.34 -52.48
CA SER A 82 0.10 7.40 -53.08
C SER A 82 -0.81 8.28 -52.23
N THR A 83 -1.10 9.46 -52.77
CA THR A 83 -2.24 10.31 -52.40
C THR A 83 -3.53 9.53 -52.58
N MET A 84 -4.18 9.16 -51.48
CA MET A 84 -5.61 8.91 -51.44
C MET A 84 -6.23 9.58 -50.21
N LEU A 85 -7.27 10.37 -50.47
CA LEU A 85 -8.11 11.09 -49.52
C LEU A 85 -8.67 10.13 -48.45
N PRO A 86 -8.72 10.50 -47.17
CA PRO A 86 -9.59 9.82 -46.22
C PRO A 86 -11.03 10.27 -46.46
N GLN A 87 -11.83 9.31 -46.92
CA GLN A 87 -13.28 9.36 -46.93
C GLN A 87 -13.80 9.59 -45.51
N THR A 88 -14.72 10.54 -45.38
CA THR A 88 -15.45 10.88 -44.17
C THR A 88 -16.29 9.68 -43.72
N SER A 89 -15.83 8.96 -42.70
CA SER A 89 -16.67 8.02 -41.97
C SER A 89 -17.52 8.81 -40.99
N ALA A 90 -18.82 8.90 -41.26
CA ALA A 90 -19.81 9.40 -40.33
C ALA A 90 -19.78 8.54 -39.07
N SER A 91 -19.27 9.11 -37.98
CA SER A 91 -19.28 8.49 -36.66
C SER A 91 -20.70 8.59 -36.12
N THR A 92 -21.44 7.48 -36.17
CA THR A 92 -22.73 7.34 -35.49
C THR A 92 -22.50 7.50 -34.00
N PHE A 93 -22.87 8.65 -33.44
CA PHE A 93 -22.96 8.84 -32.00
C PHE A 93 -24.09 7.95 -31.48
N THR A 94 -23.74 6.87 -30.78
CA THR A 94 -24.65 6.22 -29.84
C THR A 94 -25.03 7.24 -28.78
N SER A 95 -26.34 7.49 -28.66
CA SER A 95 -26.94 8.33 -27.63
C SER A 95 -26.46 7.89 -26.24
N ILE A 96 -25.87 8.83 -25.52
CA ILE A 96 -25.57 8.69 -24.10
C ILE A 96 -26.90 8.50 -23.39
N THR A 97 -27.15 7.30 -22.86
CA THR A 97 -28.26 7.06 -21.95
C THR A 97 -28.00 7.93 -20.73
N THR A 98 -28.74 9.04 -20.58
CA THR A 98 -28.65 9.88 -19.39
C THR A 98 -29.16 9.06 -18.22
N SER A 99 -28.25 8.49 -17.43
CA SER A 99 -28.56 7.99 -16.10
C SER A 99 -29.30 9.10 -15.36
N PRO A 100 -30.37 8.78 -14.61
CA PRO A 100 -31.12 9.78 -13.87
C PRO A 100 -30.16 10.60 -13.02
N SER A 101 -30.17 11.92 -13.23
CA SER A 101 -29.29 12.86 -12.55
C SER A 101 -29.68 12.89 -11.08
N CYS A 102 -28.96 12.14 -10.26
CA CYS A 102 -29.12 12.21 -8.83
C CYS A 102 -28.62 13.57 -8.36
N SER A 103 -29.41 14.25 -7.53
CA SER A 103 -28.88 15.42 -6.83
C SER A 103 -27.77 14.94 -5.92
N TYR A 104 -26.54 15.45 -6.12
CA TYR A 104 -25.37 15.14 -5.29
C TYR A 104 -25.65 15.27 -3.78
N SER A 105 -26.60 16.12 -3.39
CA SER A 105 -27.02 16.34 -2.00
C SER A 105 -27.77 15.14 -1.36
N ALA A 106 -28.29 14.21 -2.16
CA ALA A 106 -29.02 13.03 -1.70
C ALA A 106 -28.26 11.71 -1.97
N SER A 107 -27.12 11.78 -2.66
CA SER A 107 -26.31 10.62 -3.00
C SER A 107 -25.53 10.10 -1.79
N LYS A 108 -25.55 8.79 -1.61
CA LYS A 108 -24.74 8.08 -0.62
C LYS A 108 -23.67 7.28 -1.33
N LEU A 109 -22.49 7.22 -0.73
CA LEU A 109 -21.42 6.35 -1.20
C LEU A 109 -21.86 4.89 -1.09
N GLU A 110 -21.61 4.10 -2.13
CA GLU A 110 -21.80 2.65 -2.14
C GLU A 110 -20.56 2.01 -2.75
N GLN A 111 -19.52 1.87 -1.94
CA GLN A 111 -18.18 1.43 -2.36
C GLN A 111 -17.41 0.80 -1.20
N ASP A 112 -16.35 0.09 -1.55
CA ASP A 112 -15.31 -0.32 -0.60
C ASP A 112 -14.14 0.65 -0.70
N VAL A 113 -13.91 1.42 0.37
CA VAL A 113 -12.86 2.43 0.41
C VAL A 113 -11.74 2.03 1.36
N ALA A 114 -10.56 1.76 0.80
CA ALA A 114 -9.34 1.58 1.55
C ALA A 114 -8.58 2.92 1.67
N PHE A 115 -8.50 3.47 2.88
CA PHE A 115 -7.62 4.58 3.22
C PHE A 115 -6.21 4.02 3.42
N VAL A 116 -5.36 4.13 2.39
CA VAL A 116 -3.95 3.70 2.46
C VAL A 116 -3.13 4.90 2.94
N VAL A 117 -2.63 4.87 4.18
CA VAL A 117 -2.10 6.08 4.84
C VAL A 117 -0.66 5.88 5.28
N GLU A 118 0.21 6.80 4.89
CA GLU A 118 1.59 6.83 5.37
C GLU A 118 1.61 7.24 6.84
N ILE A 119 1.99 6.30 7.70
CA ILE A 119 2.20 6.55 9.12
C ILE A 119 3.72 6.52 9.37
N SER A 120 4.35 7.67 9.19
CA SER A 120 5.77 7.85 9.43
C SER A 120 6.14 7.52 10.86
N THR A 121 7.28 6.84 11.03
CA THR A 121 7.87 6.58 12.34
C THR A 121 8.69 7.78 12.82
N SER A 122 9.39 7.64 13.96
CA SER A 122 10.15 8.73 14.60
C SER A 122 11.24 9.36 13.73
N THR A 123 11.64 8.73 12.63
CA THR A 123 12.63 9.25 11.68
C THR A 123 12.01 9.85 10.41
N GLY A 124 10.68 9.75 10.21
CA GLY A 124 9.97 10.28 9.05
C GLY A 124 9.19 11.57 9.35
N ASN A 125 8.35 12.01 8.41
CA ASN A 125 7.58 13.24 8.53
C ASN A 125 6.28 13.04 9.34
N LEU A 126 6.41 13.02 10.67
CA LEU A 126 5.27 12.80 11.57
C LEU A 126 4.20 13.89 11.46
N ASP A 127 4.58 15.13 11.14
CA ASP A 127 3.63 16.22 10.93
C ASP A 127 2.74 15.95 9.71
N ALA A 128 3.30 15.40 8.63
CA ALA A 128 2.53 14.98 7.47
C ALA A 128 1.57 13.83 7.80
N SER A 129 2.01 12.81 8.55
CA SER A 129 1.10 11.72 8.99
C SER A 129 -0.03 12.24 9.89
N ASN A 130 0.26 13.19 10.78
CA ASN A 130 -0.77 13.86 11.58
C ASN A 130 -1.72 14.68 10.69
N ALA A 131 -1.20 15.41 9.70
CA ALA A 131 -2.00 16.19 8.75
C ALA A 131 -2.96 15.28 7.96
N ALA A 132 -2.47 14.15 7.44
CA ALA A 132 -3.29 13.16 6.75
C ALA A 132 -4.41 12.61 7.65
N ALA A 133 -4.06 12.17 8.87
CA ALA A 133 -5.04 11.62 9.80
C ALA A 133 -6.09 12.66 10.24
N ASN A 134 -5.67 13.91 10.48
CA ASN A 134 -6.58 15.01 10.82
C ASN A 134 -7.50 15.33 9.64
N PHE A 135 -6.96 15.41 8.42
CA PHE A 135 -7.76 15.62 7.22
C PHE A 135 -8.82 14.52 7.05
N ILE A 136 -8.43 13.24 7.18
CA ILE A 136 -9.37 12.14 7.06
C ILE A 136 -10.48 12.26 8.11
N LYS A 137 -10.12 12.37 9.39
CA LYS A 137 -11.07 12.25 10.51
C LYS A 137 -11.93 13.51 10.75
N ASP A 138 -11.40 14.69 10.48
CA ASP A 138 -12.04 15.97 10.83
C ASP A 138 -12.70 16.64 9.61
N TYR A 139 -12.33 16.27 8.38
CA TYR A 139 -12.84 16.87 7.15
C TYR A 139 -13.47 15.84 6.23
N LEU A 140 -12.70 14.86 5.75
CA LEU A 140 -13.14 13.97 4.68
C LEU A 140 -14.34 13.11 5.10
N ILE A 141 -14.23 12.34 6.18
CA ILE A 141 -15.33 11.46 6.63
C ILE A 141 -16.52 12.22 7.22
N LYS A 142 -16.41 13.55 7.36
CA LYS A 142 -17.51 14.43 7.78
C LYS A 142 -18.37 14.89 6.61
N GLU A 143 -17.92 14.70 5.38
CA GLU A 143 -18.75 14.90 4.20
C GLU A 143 -19.94 13.93 4.24
N SER A 144 -21.14 14.42 3.93
CA SER A 144 -22.41 13.71 4.15
C SER A 144 -22.61 12.45 3.29
N ILE A 145 -21.67 12.19 2.37
CA ILE A 145 -21.68 11.03 1.47
C ILE A 145 -21.24 9.75 2.19
N PHE A 146 -20.38 9.88 3.20
CA PHE A 146 -19.86 8.75 3.97
C PHE A 146 -20.97 8.21 4.87
N ASN A 147 -21.15 6.90 4.84
CA ASN A 147 -22.19 6.18 5.55
C ASN A 147 -21.75 4.75 5.81
N ASP A 148 -22.21 4.16 6.90
CA ASP A 148 -21.83 2.80 7.30
C ASP A 148 -22.82 1.73 6.78
N ASP A 149 -23.92 2.15 6.15
CA ASP A 149 -24.99 1.24 5.70
C ASP A 149 -24.70 0.62 4.32
N TYR A 150 -24.04 1.37 3.43
CA TYR A 150 -23.84 1.00 2.02
C TYR A 150 -22.38 0.92 1.60
N SER A 151 -21.44 1.27 2.47
CA SER A 151 -20.02 1.28 2.15
C SER A 151 -19.21 0.55 3.22
N ASN A 152 -18.14 -0.10 2.78
CA ASN A 152 -17.14 -0.67 3.67
C ASN A 152 -15.90 0.22 3.70
N TYR A 153 -15.26 0.31 4.85
CA TYR A 153 -14.04 1.09 5.02
C TYR A 153 -12.91 0.21 5.56
N ALA A 154 -11.68 0.50 5.13
CA ALA A 154 -10.48 -0.02 5.76
C ALA A 154 -9.43 1.08 5.91
N ILE A 155 -8.58 1.01 6.93
CA ILE A 155 -7.37 1.82 7.04
C ILE A 155 -6.16 0.90 6.93
N VAL A 156 -5.35 1.13 5.91
CA VAL A 156 -4.13 0.37 5.64
C VAL A 156 -2.93 1.29 5.91
N PRO A 157 -2.34 1.24 7.12
CA PRO A 157 -1.17 2.06 7.43
C PRO A 157 0.07 1.48 6.74
N PHE A 158 0.93 2.31 6.16
CA PHE A 158 2.23 1.86 5.64
C PHE A 158 3.36 2.70 6.23
N PRO A 159 4.61 2.19 6.33
CA PRO A 159 5.20 1.07 5.56
C PRO A 159 4.93 -0.36 6.10
N ASN A 160 4.34 -0.55 7.29
CA ASN A 160 4.19 -1.87 7.91
C ASN A 160 2.73 -2.18 8.32
N PRO A 161 1.82 -2.46 7.37
CA PRO A 161 0.39 -2.57 7.66
C PRO A 161 0.02 -3.60 8.74
N SER A 162 0.56 -4.81 8.62
CA SER A 162 0.25 -5.93 9.52
C SER A 162 0.63 -5.68 10.99
N SER A 163 1.60 -4.79 11.23
CA SER A 163 2.12 -4.55 12.57
C SER A 163 1.15 -3.74 13.45
N TYR A 164 0.13 -3.12 12.85
CA TYR A 164 -0.89 -2.36 13.58
C TYR A 164 -2.04 -3.24 14.08
N ASN A 165 -2.25 -4.42 13.48
CA ASN A 165 -3.36 -5.34 13.76
C ASN A 165 -3.53 -5.66 15.25
N THR A 166 -2.41 -5.84 15.97
CA THR A 166 -2.41 -6.14 17.41
C THR A 166 -2.91 -4.97 18.26
N TYR A 167 -2.68 -3.73 17.83
CA TYR A 167 -3.01 -2.52 18.61
C TYR A 167 -4.45 -2.06 18.37
N THR A 168 -4.97 -2.32 17.18
CA THR A 168 -6.32 -1.96 16.76
C THR A 168 -7.33 -3.08 16.96
N SER A 169 -6.88 -4.28 17.39
CA SER A 169 -7.71 -5.49 17.44
C SER A 169 -8.38 -5.80 16.10
N ASN A 170 -7.67 -5.56 14.99
CA ASN A 170 -8.20 -5.65 13.62
C ASN A 170 -9.39 -4.70 13.35
N GLY A 171 -9.56 -3.64 14.15
CA GLY A 171 -10.64 -2.67 13.99
C GLY A 171 -10.51 -1.76 12.77
N GLN A 172 -9.39 -1.85 12.04
CA GLN A 172 -9.10 -1.11 10.82
C GLN A 172 -9.53 -1.83 9.54
N ASP A 173 -9.92 -3.10 9.62
CA ASP A 173 -10.25 -3.91 8.45
C ASP A 173 -11.68 -3.64 7.96
N PHE A 174 -11.96 -4.01 6.71
CA PHE A 174 -13.32 -4.03 6.18
C PHE A 174 -14.31 -4.83 7.05
N GLY A 175 -15.55 -4.36 7.11
CA GLY A 175 -16.64 -4.96 7.89
C GLY A 175 -16.55 -4.75 9.41
N LYS A 176 -15.50 -4.10 9.91
CA LYS A 176 -15.32 -3.73 11.33
C LYS A 176 -15.19 -2.23 11.54
N LEU A 177 -14.48 -1.57 10.61
CA LEU A 177 -14.30 -0.13 10.65
C LEU A 177 -15.59 0.59 10.25
N THR A 178 -15.95 1.61 11.02
CA THR A 178 -17.10 2.49 10.77
C THR A 178 -16.66 3.94 10.80
N THR A 179 -17.43 4.85 10.20
CA THR A 179 -17.15 6.30 10.20
C THR A 179 -16.92 6.84 11.62
N SER A 180 -17.64 6.30 12.62
CA SER A 180 -17.48 6.68 14.03
C SER A 180 -16.19 6.17 14.70
N THR A 181 -15.62 5.07 14.21
CA THR A 181 -14.41 4.43 14.77
C THR A 181 -13.12 4.83 14.05
N ILE A 182 -13.20 5.31 12.80
CA ILE A 182 -12.06 5.86 12.03
C ILE A 182 -11.19 6.83 12.85
N PRO A 183 -11.73 7.86 13.53
CA PRO A 183 -10.91 8.79 14.30
C PRO A 183 -10.12 8.11 15.43
N VAL A 184 -10.71 7.08 16.06
CA VAL A 184 -10.08 6.34 17.16
C VAL A 184 -8.97 5.44 16.63
N ILE A 185 -9.22 4.72 15.53
CA ILE A 185 -8.24 3.83 14.91
C ILE A 185 -7.02 4.61 14.41
N LEU A 186 -7.22 5.71 13.67
CA LEU A 186 -6.12 6.57 13.21
C LEU A 186 -5.28 7.13 14.37
N ARG A 187 -5.94 7.56 15.45
CA ARG A 187 -5.25 8.04 16.66
C ARG A 187 -4.41 6.94 17.30
N THR A 188 -4.95 5.72 17.40
CA THR A 188 -4.23 4.57 17.93
C THR A 188 -3.00 4.27 17.08
N MET A 189 -3.14 4.23 15.76
CA MET A 189 -2.01 4.00 14.84
C MET A 189 -0.90 5.04 15.01
N LEU A 190 -1.23 6.33 15.05
CA LEU A 190 -0.24 7.40 15.26
C LEU A 190 0.45 7.29 16.62
N MET A 191 -0.27 6.90 17.67
CA MET A 191 0.28 6.74 19.02
C MET A 191 1.28 5.58 19.12
N VAL A 192 1.04 4.49 18.38
CA VAL A 192 1.90 3.30 18.42
C VAL A 192 2.99 3.29 17.34
N ALA A 193 2.91 4.18 16.34
CA ALA A 193 3.85 4.26 15.22
C ALA A 193 5.34 4.27 15.65
N PRO A 194 5.76 4.99 16.71
CA PRO A 194 7.15 4.94 17.16
C PRO A 194 7.63 3.55 17.62
N SER A 195 6.71 2.68 18.04
CA SER A 195 6.96 1.33 18.56
C SER A 195 6.84 0.23 17.51
N VAL A 196 6.23 0.53 16.36
CA VAL A 196 5.91 -0.45 15.31
C VAL A 196 7.07 -0.66 14.32
N GLY A 197 8.06 0.24 14.30
CA GLY A 197 9.24 0.15 13.43
C GLY A 197 8.91 0.39 11.94
N GLY A 198 9.94 0.63 11.13
CA GLY A 198 9.83 1.00 9.71
C GLY A 198 10.45 2.36 9.45
N SER A 199 11.68 2.39 8.96
CA SER A 199 12.43 3.65 8.79
C SER A 199 12.23 4.32 7.44
N THR A 200 11.69 3.60 6.46
CA THR A 200 11.55 4.07 5.07
C THR A 200 10.11 3.89 4.61
N SER A 201 9.60 4.89 3.89
CA SER A 201 8.33 4.79 3.19
C SER A 201 8.34 3.57 2.26
N ASP A 202 7.22 2.86 2.21
CA ASP A 202 7.01 1.68 1.39
C ASP A 202 5.56 1.69 0.92
N ILE A 203 5.29 2.45 -0.14
CA ILE A 203 3.94 2.56 -0.72
C ILE A 203 3.48 1.20 -1.26
N GLU A 204 4.42 0.39 -1.77
CA GLU A 204 4.13 -0.93 -2.33
C GLU A 204 3.54 -1.86 -1.27
N SER A 205 4.07 -1.86 -0.04
CA SER A 205 3.50 -2.66 1.05
C SER A 205 2.07 -2.25 1.40
N GLY A 206 1.77 -0.95 1.39
CA GLY A 206 0.42 -0.43 1.62
C GLY A 206 -0.55 -0.90 0.53
N LEU A 207 -0.20 -0.71 -0.74
CA LEU A 207 -1.05 -1.14 -1.87
C LEU A 207 -1.20 -2.67 -1.91
N SER A 208 -0.12 -3.41 -1.71
CA SER A 208 -0.14 -4.88 -1.71
C SER A 208 -1.00 -5.44 -0.58
N TYR A 209 -1.00 -4.79 0.59
CA TYR A 209 -1.84 -5.19 1.70
C TYR A 209 -3.32 -4.89 1.43
N ALA A 210 -3.63 -3.71 0.87
CA ALA A 210 -4.99 -3.39 0.44
C ALA A 210 -5.53 -4.41 -0.57
N GLU A 211 -4.72 -4.77 -1.57
CA GLU A 211 -5.06 -5.78 -2.58
C GLU A 211 -5.27 -7.18 -1.98
N ASN A 212 -4.25 -7.70 -1.30
CA ASN A 212 -4.18 -9.13 -0.96
C ASN A 212 -4.86 -9.46 0.36
N SER A 213 -4.98 -8.49 1.27
CA SER A 213 -5.51 -8.71 2.62
C SER A 213 -6.87 -8.06 2.82
N GLU A 214 -7.08 -6.81 2.39
CA GLU A 214 -8.34 -6.12 2.64
C GLU A 214 -9.42 -6.48 1.60
N PHE A 215 -9.18 -6.23 0.32
CA PHE A 215 -10.18 -6.49 -0.72
C PHE A 215 -10.54 -7.98 -0.88
N THR A 216 -9.74 -8.89 -0.35
CA THR A 216 -10.04 -10.33 -0.32
C THR A 216 -11.02 -10.73 0.78
N LEU A 217 -11.20 -9.89 1.82
CA LEU A 217 -12.23 -10.09 2.85
C LEU A 217 -13.64 -9.88 2.30
N LEU A 218 -13.75 -9.06 1.26
CA LEU A 218 -15.00 -8.68 0.63
C LEU A 218 -15.33 -9.61 -0.54
N LYS A 219 -16.56 -10.12 -0.54
CA LYS A 219 -17.10 -11.00 -1.58
C LYS A 219 -18.31 -10.37 -2.28
N ASP A 220 -18.44 -9.05 -2.19
CA ASP A 220 -19.47 -8.28 -2.86
C ASP A 220 -19.01 -7.85 -4.27
N SER A 221 -19.86 -7.04 -4.91
CA SER A 221 -19.61 -6.45 -6.22
C SER A 221 -19.48 -4.92 -6.14
N TYR A 222 -19.16 -4.38 -4.96
CA TYR A 222 -19.06 -2.93 -4.81
C TYR A 222 -17.82 -2.39 -5.55
N PRO A 223 -17.90 -1.17 -6.10
CA PRO A 223 -16.72 -0.50 -6.64
C PRO A 223 -15.65 -0.36 -5.56
N ARG A 224 -14.41 -0.67 -5.93
CA ARG A 224 -13.26 -0.61 -5.02
C ARG A 224 -12.48 0.66 -5.25
N THR A 225 -12.20 1.37 -4.17
CA THR A 225 -11.45 2.61 -4.20
C THR A 225 -10.31 2.58 -3.20
N VAL A 226 -9.11 2.90 -3.67
CA VAL A 226 -7.94 3.19 -2.85
C VAL A 226 -7.76 4.70 -2.79
N LEU A 227 -7.74 5.24 -1.58
CA LEU A 227 -7.37 6.64 -1.32
C LEU A 227 -6.00 6.65 -0.64
N LEU A 228 -4.96 6.89 -1.42
CA LEU A 228 -3.56 6.84 -0.99
C LEU A 228 -3.10 8.19 -0.46
N PHE A 229 -2.72 8.26 0.81
CA PHE A 229 -2.09 9.43 1.43
C PHE A 229 -0.61 9.14 1.64
N ALA A 230 0.26 9.79 0.88
CA ALA A 230 1.71 9.62 1.00
C ALA A 230 2.40 10.95 1.26
N ASN A 231 3.43 10.92 2.09
CA ASN A 231 4.28 12.06 2.44
C ASN A 231 5.74 11.88 1.99
N SER A 232 6.06 10.73 1.38
CA SER A 232 7.29 10.51 0.61
C SER A 232 6.99 10.02 -0.82
N VAL A 233 7.88 10.34 -1.77
CA VAL A 233 7.91 9.74 -3.11
C VAL A 233 8.72 8.45 -3.15
N ASP A 234 9.37 8.10 -2.04
CA ASP A 234 10.07 6.83 -1.89
C ASP A 234 9.07 5.68 -2.07
N GLY A 235 9.43 4.70 -2.90
CA GLY A 235 8.56 3.56 -3.20
C GLY A 235 7.56 3.78 -4.35
N VAL A 236 7.40 4.99 -4.92
CA VAL A 236 6.49 5.20 -6.07
C VAL A 236 6.83 4.26 -7.24
N LYS A 237 8.12 4.14 -7.57
CA LYS A 237 8.57 3.28 -8.67
C LYS A 237 8.28 1.80 -8.40
N SER A 238 8.44 1.34 -7.17
CA SER A 238 8.22 -0.07 -6.83
C SER A 238 6.73 -0.39 -6.74
N ALA A 239 5.94 0.55 -6.22
CA ALA A 239 4.48 0.46 -6.12
C ALA A 239 3.72 0.56 -7.46
N THR A 240 4.38 1.00 -8.55
CA THR A 240 3.71 1.21 -9.85
C THR A 240 3.09 -0.09 -10.39
N ALA A 241 3.79 -1.22 -10.27
CA ALA A 241 3.27 -2.51 -10.74
C ALA A 241 2.02 -2.95 -9.97
N THR A 242 2.05 -2.86 -8.63
CA THR A 242 0.89 -3.16 -7.77
C THR A 242 -0.29 -2.21 -8.05
N ALA A 243 -0.02 -0.93 -8.28
CA ALA A 243 -1.05 0.03 -8.67
C ALA A 243 -1.69 -0.37 -10.01
N ASP A 244 -0.89 -0.78 -11.00
CA ASP A 244 -1.38 -1.28 -12.29
C ASP A 244 -2.24 -2.55 -12.16
N GLU A 245 -1.87 -3.46 -11.26
CA GLU A 245 -2.65 -4.66 -10.95
C GLU A 245 -4.00 -4.33 -10.30
N LEU A 246 -4.01 -3.44 -9.30
CA LEU A 246 -5.24 -2.92 -8.68
C LEU A 246 -6.16 -2.27 -9.74
N LYS A 247 -5.62 -1.43 -10.61
CA LYS A 247 -6.37 -0.78 -11.71
C LYS A 247 -6.93 -1.82 -12.69
N ALA A 248 -6.15 -2.84 -13.03
CA ALA A 248 -6.60 -3.93 -13.89
C ALA A 248 -7.71 -4.78 -13.26
N GLN A 249 -7.80 -4.79 -11.92
CA GLN A 249 -8.89 -5.39 -11.15
C GLN A 249 -10.08 -4.43 -10.91
N ASN A 250 -10.17 -3.35 -11.71
CA ASN A 250 -11.19 -2.30 -11.61
C ASN A 250 -11.20 -1.51 -10.29
N ALA A 251 -10.10 -1.50 -9.54
CA ALA A 251 -9.96 -0.56 -8.43
C ALA A 251 -9.63 0.85 -8.96
N THR A 252 -10.25 1.86 -8.36
CA THR A 252 -9.90 3.26 -8.61
C THR A 252 -8.91 3.74 -7.56
N ILE A 253 -7.81 4.36 -7.99
CA ILE A 253 -6.78 4.90 -7.11
C ILE A 253 -6.79 6.42 -7.24
N LEU A 254 -7.07 7.08 -6.12
CA LEU A 254 -6.89 8.52 -5.93
C LEU A 254 -5.67 8.70 -5.02
N THR A 255 -4.82 9.66 -5.35
CA THR A 255 -3.62 9.93 -4.56
C THR A 255 -3.71 11.31 -3.92
N VAL A 256 -3.19 11.42 -2.70
CA VAL A 256 -3.13 12.64 -1.92
C VAL A 256 -1.69 12.80 -1.46
N SER A 257 -1.01 13.76 -2.08
CA SER A 257 0.34 14.17 -1.69
C SER A 257 0.24 15.01 -0.42
N VAL A 258 0.79 14.52 0.69
CA VAL A 258 0.71 15.20 1.99
C VAL A 258 1.99 15.96 2.24
N THR A 259 2.13 17.11 1.57
CA THR A 259 3.35 17.89 1.55
C THR A 259 3.10 19.35 1.16
N ASN A 260 4.07 20.22 1.46
CA ASN A 260 4.13 21.57 0.91
C ASN A 260 5.03 21.66 -0.34
N ASP A 261 5.65 20.54 -0.75
CA ASP A 261 6.57 20.48 -1.88
C ASP A 261 5.82 20.26 -3.20
N ALA A 262 5.87 21.25 -4.09
CA ALA A 262 5.24 21.18 -5.40
C ALA A 262 5.91 20.19 -6.37
N SER A 263 7.12 19.71 -6.06
CA SER A 263 7.81 18.68 -6.86
C SER A 263 7.40 17.25 -6.52
N PHE A 264 6.62 17.08 -5.46
CA PHE A 264 6.11 15.78 -5.02
C PHE A 264 5.13 15.22 -6.05
N ASN A 265 5.34 13.97 -6.47
CA ASN A 265 4.59 13.38 -7.57
C ASN A 265 4.21 11.92 -7.28
N LEU A 266 2.89 11.68 -7.21
CA LEU A 266 2.27 10.36 -7.10
C LEU A 266 1.51 9.96 -8.38
N ASP A 267 1.58 10.76 -9.45
CA ASP A 267 0.85 10.59 -10.71
C ASP A 267 0.92 9.17 -11.28
N PRO A 268 2.07 8.46 -11.25
CA PRO A 268 2.13 7.10 -11.79
C PRO A 268 1.19 6.09 -11.10
N LEU A 269 0.81 6.37 -9.85
CA LEU A 269 0.00 5.46 -9.04
C LEU A 269 -1.50 5.67 -9.24
N ALA A 270 -1.93 6.89 -9.55
CA ALA A 270 -3.34 7.20 -9.71
C ALA A 270 -3.95 6.57 -10.96
N THR A 271 -5.27 6.37 -10.91
CA THR A 271 -6.04 5.91 -12.09
C THR A 271 -6.09 6.97 -13.18
N SER A 272 -6.04 8.26 -12.81
CA SER A 272 -6.04 9.39 -13.75
C SER A 272 -5.36 10.60 -13.13
N PRO A 273 -4.69 11.46 -13.93
CA PRO A 273 -4.06 12.69 -13.41
C PRO A 273 -5.01 13.62 -12.66
N ILE A 274 -6.31 13.58 -12.95
CA ILE A 274 -7.32 14.40 -12.26
C ILE A 274 -7.62 13.91 -10.83
N TYR A 275 -7.16 12.71 -10.46
CA TYR A 275 -7.32 12.13 -9.13
C TYR A 275 -6.06 12.27 -8.27
N ASN A 276 -5.18 13.19 -8.65
CA ASN A 276 -4.03 13.58 -7.85
C ASN A 276 -4.35 14.88 -7.11
N TYR A 277 -4.37 14.78 -5.80
CA TYR A 277 -4.61 15.90 -4.92
C TYR A 277 -3.35 16.24 -4.12
N ASN A 278 -3.30 17.48 -3.65
CA ASN A 278 -2.28 17.92 -2.72
C ASN A 278 -2.94 18.41 -1.42
N LEU A 279 -2.49 17.86 -0.29
CA LEU A 279 -2.87 18.24 1.06
C LEU A 279 -1.69 19.00 1.69
N PRO A 280 -1.71 20.35 1.67
CA PRO A 280 -0.62 21.14 2.24
C PRO A 280 -0.61 21.04 3.77
N ILE A 281 0.53 20.68 4.34
CA ILE A 281 0.69 20.52 5.80
C ILE A 281 0.53 21.88 6.51
N ALA A 282 0.96 22.97 5.86
CA ALA A 282 1.00 24.30 6.47
C ALA A 282 -0.30 25.11 6.33
N ASP A 283 -1.24 24.70 5.47
CA ASP A 283 -2.44 25.48 5.15
C ASP A 283 -3.73 24.65 5.27
N THR A 284 -4.23 24.57 6.50
CA THR A 284 -5.47 23.86 6.82
C THR A 284 -6.72 24.52 6.26
N SER A 285 -6.66 25.78 5.79
CA SER A 285 -7.81 26.48 5.21
C SER A 285 -8.31 25.82 3.92
N THR A 286 -7.44 25.06 3.25
CA THR A 286 -7.76 24.32 2.02
C THR A 286 -8.51 23.00 2.25
N TYR A 287 -8.52 22.48 3.49
CA TYR A 287 -8.93 21.10 3.77
C TYR A 287 -10.42 20.87 3.48
N THR A 288 -11.30 21.80 3.84
CA THR A 288 -12.72 21.68 3.52
C THR A 288 -12.98 21.64 2.02
N GLY A 289 -12.27 22.47 1.23
CA GLY A 289 -12.41 22.47 -0.23
C GLY A 289 -11.92 21.17 -0.84
N LEU A 290 -10.78 20.67 -0.36
CA LEU A 290 -10.19 19.42 -0.81
C LEU A 290 -11.06 18.20 -0.46
N ALA A 291 -11.58 18.12 0.77
CA ALA A 291 -12.48 17.06 1.21
C ALA A 291 -13.73 16.98 0.32
N LYS A 292 -14.35 18.12 -0.01
CA LYS A 292 -15.47 18.19 -0.94
C LYS A 292 -15.10 17.75 -2.36
N GLY A 293 -13.91 18.11 -2.83
CA GLY A 293 -13.40 17.66 -4.13
C GLY A 293 -13.29 16.14 -4.20
N ILE A 294 -12.58 15.54 -3.24
CA ILE A 294 -12.43 14.09 -3.14
C ILE A 294 -13.80 13.42 -3.00
N ALA A 295 -14.68 13.92 -2.12
CA ALA A 295 -16.03 13.37 -1.95
C ALA A 295 -16.86 13.41 -3.25
N THR A 296 -16.75 14.49 -4.01
CA THR A 296 -17.41 14.62 -5.32
C THR A 296 -16.90 13.58 -6.31
N ASP A 297 -15.60 13.32 -6.33
CA ASP A 297 -15.01 12.31 -7.20
C ASP A 297 -15.35 10.89 -6.75
N LEU A 298 -15.33 10.62 -5.44
CA LEU A 298 -15.78 9.34 -4.88
C LEU A 298 -17.20 9.01 -5.35
N LEU A 299 -18.16 9.93 -5.28
CA LEU A 299 -19.52 9.69 -5.77
C LEU A 299 -19.61 9.29 -7.25
N LYS A 300 -18.62 9.62 -8.09
CA LYS A 300 -18.61 9.23 -9.51
C LYS A 300 -18.29 7.75 -9.72
N PHE A 301 -17.60 7.10 -8.78
CA PHE A 301 -17.20 5.70 -8.91
C PHE A 301 -18.28 4.72 -8.44
N GLY A 302 -19.23 5.18 -7.64
CA GLY A 302 -20.23 4.33 -6.98
C GLY A 302 -21.07 5.13 -6.01
N SER A 303 -22.35 5.27 -6.31
CA SER A 303 -23.30 5.96 -5.45
C SER A 303 -24.69 5.39 -5.61
N ILE A 304 -25.42 5.33 -4.51
CA ILE A 304 -26.88 5.11 -4.53
C ILE A 304 -27.56 6.46 -4.44
N CYS A 305 -28.64 6.59 -5.17
CA CYS A 305 -29.52 7.73 -5.10
C CYS A 305 -30.76 7.33 -4.31
N ASN A 306 -30.93 7.90 -3.12
CA ASN A 306 -32.17 7.74 -2.39
C ASN A 306 -33.27 8.48 -3.17
N GLN A 307 -34.21 7.74 -3.74
CA GLN A 307 -35.44 8.27 -4.33
C GLN A 307 -36.44 8.65 -3.23
#